data_AF-A0A314ZRP8-F1
#
_entry.id   AF-A0A314ZRP8-F1
#
_cell.length_a   1.000
_cell.length_b   1.000
_cell.length_c   1.000
_cell.angle_alpha   90.00
_cell.angle_beta   90.00
_cell.angle_gamma   90.00
#
_symmetry.space_group_name_H-M   'P 1'
#
loop_
_entity.id
_entity.type
_entity.pdbx_description
1 polymer ?
#
loop_
_entity_poly.entity_id
_entity_poly.type
_entity_poly.pdbx_seq_one_letter_code
_entity_poly.pdbx_strand_id
1 'polypeptide(L)'
;MMPGQDGWNVLDKLKKDSHTRDIPVIMISVLDNANIDSIWTVEDYFVKPLDKTDLIETLERVRKSMKPEETTILVIDDEEKDRELIHSMLDSEGFGILDASGGKEAIEIIQKKQPDISTV
;
A
#
# COMPACT_ATOMS: atom_id res chain seq x y z
N MET A 1 5.38 -18.99 1.78
CA MET A 1 5.61 -18.90 3.24
C MET A 1 7.05 -18.52 3.50
N MET A 2 7.36 -17.24 3.42
CA MET A 2 8.44 -16.67 4.23
C MET A 2 7.81 -16.21 5.56
N PRO A 3 8.50 -16.41 6.70
CA PRO A 3 8.08 -15.82 7.96
C PRO A 3 8.42 -14.33 7.97
N GLY A 4 7.41 -13.46 8.12
CA GLY A 4 7.56 -12.13 8.70
C GLY A 4 8.57 -11.16 8.05
N GLN A 5 8.44 -10.84 6.75
CA GLN A 5 8.65 -9.43 6.39
C GLN A 5 7.37 -8.70 6.74
N ASP A 6 7.22 -8.41 8.04
CA ASP A 6 5.98 -7.87 8.56
C ASP A 6 5.68 -6.56 7.86
N GLY A 7 4.60 -6.48 7.07
CA GLY A 7 4.14 -5.22 6.49
C GLY A 7 4.01 -4.14 7.58
N TRP A 8 3.78 -4.54 8.83
CA TRP A 8 3.90 -3.70 10.02
C TRP A 8 5.27 -3.01 10.19
N ASN A 9 6.40 -3.68 9.94
CA ASN A 9 7.73 -3.07 9.97
C ASN A 9 7.92 -2.05 8.85
N VAL A 10 7.30 -2.27 7.69
CA VAL A 10 7.29 -1.30 6.59
C VAL A 10 6.43 -0.10 6.99
N LEU A 11 5.21 -0.32 7.48
CA LEU A 11 4.32 0.72 8.00
C LEU A 11 5.01 1.56 9.08
N ASP A 12 5.67 0.93 10.06
CA ASP A 12 6.38 1.60 11.14
C ASP A 12 7.50 2.52 10.60
N LYS A 13 8.29 2.05 9.63
CA LYS A 13 9.31 2.87 8.95
C LYS A 13 8.68 4.04 8.20
N LEU A 14 7.61 3.79 7.46
CA LEU A 14 6.90 4.83 6.69
C LEU A 14 6.27 5.88 7.61
N LYS A 15 5.74 5.51 8.77
CA LYS A 15 5.13 6.46 9.69
C LYS A 15 6.14 7.22 10.57
N LYS A 16 7.37 6.71 10.73
CA LYS A 16 8.46 7.41 11.42
C LYS A 16 9.20 8.43 10.55
N ASP A 17 9.35 8.19 9.25
CA ASP A 17 10.04 9.11 8.35
C ASP A 17 9.19 10.35 8.04
N SER A 18 9.78 11.55 8.13
CA SER A 18 9.09 12.83 7.87
C SER A 18 8.64 13.02 6.44
N HIS A 19 9.24 12.31 5.48
CA HIS A 19 8.90 12.43 4.06
C HIS A 19 7.78 11.48 3.65
N THR A 20 7.45 10.48 4.47
CA THR A 20 6.51 9.42 4.11
C THR A 20 5.30 9.32 5.06
N ARG A 21 5.38 9.88 6.28
CA ARG A 21 4.35 9.70 7.33
C ARG A 21 2.95 10.17 6.95
N ASP A 22 2.87 11.19 6.10
CA ASP A 22 1.62 11.84 5.71
C ASP A 22 0.94 11.14 4.53
N ILE A 23 1.61 10.17 3.91
CA ILE A 23 1.02 9.38 2.82
C ILE A 23 0.01 8.38 3.42
N PRO A 24 -1.23 8.35 2.91
CA PRO A 24 -2.23 7.34 3.24
C PRO A 24 -1.68 5.93 2.96
N VAL A 25 -1.82 5.03 3.93
CA VAL A 25 -1.38 3.64 3.80
C VAL A 25 -2.58 2.70 3.95
N ILE A 26 -2.74 1.79 3.00
CA ILE A 26 -3.68 0.67 3.05
C ILE A 26 -2.87 -0.59 3.32
N MET A 27 -3.24 -1.36 4.33
CA MET A 27 -2.51 -2.57 4.71
C MET A 27 -3.16 -3.80 4.06
N ILE A 28 -2.39 -4.67 3.42
CA ILE A 28 -2.82 -5.90 2.73
C ILE A 28 -1.92 -7.04 3.23
N SER A 29 -2.42 -7.87 4.15
CA SER A 29 -1.57 -8.87 4.82
C SER A 29 -2.22 -10.24 4.95
N VAL A 30 -1.41 -11.28 5.06
CA VAL A 30 -1.85 -12.55 5.65
C VAL A 30 -1.98 -12.31 7.16
N LEU A 31 -3.11 -12.65 7.79
CA LEU A 31 -3.33 -12.40 9.23
C LEU A 31 -2.12 -12.81 10.08
N ASP A 32 -1.43 -11.84 10.71
CA ASP A 32 -0.71 -12.07 11.96
C ASP A 32 -0.58 -10.78 12.80
N ASN A 33 -0.86 -10.94 14.09
CA ASN A 33 -0.72 -9.97 15.19
C ASN A 33 -0.88 -8.48 14.82
N ALA A 34 -2.06 -8.09 14.34
CA ALA A 34 -2.38 -6.69 14.16
C ALA A 34 -2.21 -5.94 15.48
N ASN A 35 -1.23 -5.04 15.55
CA ASN A 35 -1.10 -4.13 16.67
C ASN A 35 -2.25 -3.14 16.59
N ILE A 36 -3.10 -3.11 17.62
CA ILE A 36 -4.29 -2.25 17.68
C ILE A 36 -3.92 -0.80 17.36
N ASP A 37 -2.79 -0.29 17.88
CA ASP A 37 -2.34 1.07 17.64
C ASP A 37 -1.98 1.32 16.16
N SER A 38 -1.45 0.30 15.48
CA SER A 38 -1.09 0.37 14.06
C SER A 38 -2.32 0.29 13.15
N ILE A 39 -3.38 -0.44 13.55
CA ILE A 39 -4.67 -0.46 12.82
C ILE A 39 -5.27 0.95 12.73
N TRP A 40 -5.18 1.74 13.80
CA TRP A 40 -5.69 3.12 13.77
C TRP A 40 -4.89 4.07 12.87
N THR A 41 -3.73 3.66 12.39
CA THR A 41 -2.80 4.51 11.62
C THR A 41 -2.91 4.30 10.10
N VAL A 42 -3.69 3.30 9.66
CA VAL A 42 -3.94 2.98 8.26
C VAL A 42 -5.35 3.39 7.84
N GLU A 43 -5.55 3.62 6.54
CA GLU A 43 -6.85 3.98 5.98
C GLU A 43 -7.83 2.80 5.89
N ASP A 44 -7.26 1.60 5.73
CA ASP A 44 -7.97 0.32 5.78
C ASP A 44 -6.99 -0.85 5.95
N TYR A 45 -7.53 -2.02 6.24
CA TYR A 45 -6.80 -3.28 6.41
C TYR A 45 -7.51 -4.45 5.71
N PHE A 46 -6.79 -5.12 4.83
CA PHE A 46 -7.24 -6.30 4.10
C PHE A 46 -6.47 -7.55 4.51
N VAL A 47 -7.22 -8.65 4.59
CA VAL A 47 -6.66 -9.99 4.75
C VAL A 47 -6.59 -10.65 3.39
N LYS A 48 -5.42 -11.15 2.99
CA LYS A 48 -5.30 -11.96 1.78
C LYS A 48 -6.12 -13.27 1.93
N PRO A 49 -6.87 -13.71 0.90
CA PRO A 49 -6.85 -13.23 -0.48
C PRO A 49 -7.61 -11.91 -0.67
N LEU A 50 -7.01 -10.99 -1.42
CA LEU A 50 -7.54 -9.66 -1.69
C LEU A 50 -8.63 -9.72 -2.78
N ASP A 51 -9.80 -9.16 -2.49
CA ASP A 51 -10.83 -8.93 -3.51
C ASP A 51 -10.58 -7.59 -4.22
N LYS A 52 -10.71 -7.59 -5.56
CA LYS A 52 -10.51 -6.38 -6.35
C LYS A 52 -11.51 -5.29 -5.97
N THR A 53 -12.79 -5.65 -5.79
CA THR A 53 -13.87 -4.71 -5.52
C THR A 53 -13.59 -3.96 -4.23
N ASP A 54 -13.23 -4.68 -3.18
CA ASP A 54 -12.93 -4.12 -1.86
C ASP A 54 -11.72 -3.15 -1.91
N LEU A 55 -10.66 -3.53 -2.63
CA LEU A 55 -9.50 -2.67 -2.83
C LEU A 55 -9.87 -1.37 -3.56
N ILE A 56 -10.62 -1.47 -4.66
CA ILE A 56 -11.02 -0.31 -5.46
C ILE A 56 -11.94 0.61 -4.66
N GLU A 57 -12.94 0.08 -3.96
CA GLU A 57 -13.83 0.89 -3.11
C GLU A 57 -13.06 1.67 -2.04
N THR A 58 -12.01 1.06 -1.47
CA THR A 58 -11.13 1.74 -0.51
C THR A 58 -10.28 2.81 -1.16
N LEU A 59 -9.68 2.54 -2.32
CA LEU A 59 -8.90 3.54 -3.05
C LEU A 59 -9.75 4.73 -3.51
N GLU A 60 -10.98 4.48 -3.95
CA GLU A 60 -11.97 5.52 -4.28
C GLU A 60 -12.27 6.41 -3.07
N ARG A 61 -12.42 5.81 -1.89
CA ARG A 61 -12.60 6.54 -0.62
C ARG A 61 -11.36 7.36 -0.24
N VAL A 62 -10.16 6.81 -0.43
CA VAL A 62 -8.89 7.42 0.02
C VAL A 62 -8.37 8.49 -0.94
N ARG A 63 -8.55 8.33 -2.26
CA ARG A 63 -8.07 9.31 -3.27
C ARG A 63 -8.83 10.64 -3.25
N LYS A 64 -9.86 10.77 -2.42
CA LYS A 64 -10.71 11.96 -2.25
C LYS A 64 -11.38 12.36 -3.56
N SER A 65 -11.00 13.50 -4.15
CA SER A 65 -11.60 14.03 -5.38
C SER A 65 -10.68 13.92 -6.60
N MET A 66 -9.52 13.29 -6.45
CA MET A 66 -8.61 13.05 -7.58
C MET A 66 -9.19 12.00 -8.50
N LYS A 67 -8.91 12.14 -9.80
CA LYS A 67 -9.27 11.14 -10.79
C LYS A 67 -8.27 9.98 -10.75
N PRO A 68 -8.66 8.76 -11.22
CA PRO A 68 -7.73 7.64 -11.26
C PRO A 68 -6.44 7.98 -12.02
N GLU A 69 -6.55 8.61 -13.20
CA GLU A 69 -5.41 8.97 -14.04
C GLU A 69 -4.47 10.04 -13.45
N GLU A 70 -4.91 10.71 -12.38
CA GLU A 70 -4.14 11.71 -11.63
C GLU A 70 -3.62 11.15 -10.28
N THR A 71 -4.00 9.91 -9.92
CA THR A 71 -3.66 9.30 -8.64
C THR A 71 -2.59 8.22 -8.84
N THR A 72 -1.46 8.36 -8.16
CA THR A 72 -0.36 7.39 -8.17
C THR A 72 -0.36 6.54 -6.90
N ILE A 73 -0.40 5.22 -7.06
CA ILE A 73 -0.40 4.24 -5.98
C ILE A 73 0.94 3.50 -5.97
N LEU A 74 1.58 3.45 -4.81
CA LEU A 74 2.78 2.63 -4.58
C LEU A 74 2.38 1.28 -3.97
N VAL A 75 2.61 0.19 -4.69
CA VAL A 75 2.35 -1.18 -4.23
C VAL A 75 3.63 -1.74 -3.61
N ILE A 76 3.58 -2.09 -2.32
CA ILE A 76 4.71 -2.63 -1.58
C ILE A 76 4.41 -4.08 -1.20
N ASP A 77 5.13 -5.03 -1.79
CA ASP A 77 4.99 -6.46 -1.48
C ASP A 77 6.28 -7.21 -1.82
N ASP A 78 6.75 -8.09 -0.95
CA ASP A 78 7.96 -8.88 -1.19
C ASP A 78 7.71 -10.07 -2.13
N GLU A 79 6.46 -10.52 -2.27
CA GLU A 79 6.05 -11.55 -3.21
C GLU A 79 5.67 -10.92 -4.57
N GLU A 80 6.55 -11.09 -5.57
CA GLU A 80 6.35 -10.55 -6.94
C GLU A 80 4.97 -10.86 -7.54
N LYS A 81 4.45 -12.07 -7.30
CA LYS A 81 3.14 -12.49 -7.82
C LYS A 81 1.97 -11.71 -7.22
N ASP A 82 2.05 -11.39 -5.93
CA ASP A 82 1.00 -10.63 -5.25
C ASP A 82 1.04 -9.18 -5.70
N ARG A 83 2.26 -8.64 -5.87
CA ARG A 83 2.48 -7.32 -6.43
C ARG A 83 1.96 -7.19 -7.87
N GLU A 84 2.23 -8.19 -8.73
CA GLU A 84 1.69 -8.27 -10.09
C GLU A 84 0.15 -8.37 -10.11
N LEU A 85 -0.44 -9.13 -9.18
CA LEU A 85 -1.89 -9.26 -9.05
C LEU A 85 -2.52 -7.91 -8.69
N ILE A 86 -1.99 -7.22 -7.69
CA ILE A 86 -2.47 -5.88 -7.29
C ILE A 86 -2.28 -4.90 -8.44
N HIS A 87 -1.10 -4.88 -9.08
CA HIS A 87 -0.84 -4.03 -10.23
C HIS A 87 -1.89 -4.24 -11.35
N SER A 88 -2.20 -5.50 -11.69
CA SER A 88 -3.23 -5.83 -12.69
C SER A 88 -4.63 -5.33 -12.30
N MET A 89 -4.99 -5.46 -11.01
CA MET A 89 -6.25 -4.93 -10.49
C MET A 89 -6.36 -3.42 -10.67
N LEU A 90 -5.28 -2.69 -10.37
CA LEU A 90 -5.24 -1.21 -10.41
C LEU A 90 -5.11 -0.65 -11.82
N ASP A 91 -4.34 -1.31 -12.69
CA ASP A 91 -4.06 -0.83 -14.05
C ASP A 91 -5.35 -0.77 -14.88
N SER A 92 -6.24 -1.75 -14.67
CA SER A 92 -7.56 -1.78 -15.30
C SER A 92 -8.49 -0.62 -14.90
N GLU A 93 -8.18 0.11 -13.83
CA GLU A 93 -8.94 1.28 -13.37
C GLU A 93 -8.28 2.61 -13.77
N GLY A 94 -7.09 2.58 -14.39
CA GLY A 94 -6.40 3.76 -14.93
C GLY A 94 -5.51 4.52 -13.93
N PHE A 95 -5.20 3.93 -12.78
CA PHE A 95 -4.27 4.51 -11.81
C PHE A 95 -2.82 4.55 -12.32
N GLY A 96 -2.04 5.54 -11.87
CA GLY A 96 -0.59 5.45 -11.94
C GLY A 96 -0.08 4.45 -10.91
N ILE A 97 0.80 3.52 -11.28
CA ILE A 97 1.27 2.47 -10.36
C ILE A 97 2.78 2.49 -10.28
N LEU A 98 3.29 2.36 -9.06
CA LEU A 98 4.70 2.16 -8.73
C LEU A 98 4.84 0.90 -7.90
N ASP A 99 5.95 0.19 -8.04
CA ASP A 99 6.23 -1.06 -7.34
C ASP A 99 7.42 -0.92 -6.40
N ALA A 100 7.32 -1.53 -5.22
CA ALA A 100 8.45 -1.77 -4.34
C ALA A 100 8.40 -3.19 -3.77
N SER A 101 9.56 -3.84 -3.71
CA SER A 101 9.75 -5.15 -3.09
C SER A 101 9.88 -5.11 -1.56
N GLY A 102 9.86 -3.91 -0.96
CA GLY A 102 9.93 -3.73 0.48
C GLY A 102 10.19 -2.29 0.92
N GLY A 103 10.23 -2.08 2.24
CA GLY A 103 10.18 -0.73 2.82
C GLY A 103 11.34 0.20 2.47
N LYS A 104 12.56 -0.31 2.24
CA LYS A 104 13.69 0.54 1.84
C LYS A 104 13.46 1.14 0.45
N GLU A 105 13.09 0.30 -0.51
CA GLU A 105 12.77 0.73 -1.87
C GLU A 105 11.56 1.65 -1.88
N ALA A 106 10.53 1.33 -1.09
CA ALA A 106 9.35 2.17 -0.93
C ALA A 106 9.69 3.60 -0.50
N ILE A 107 10.56 3.78 0.50
CA ILE A 107 11.01 5.11 0.95
C ILE A 107 11.75 5.85 -0.17
N GLU A 108 12.65 5.17 -0.87
CA GLU A 108 13.40 5.79 -1.99
C GLU A 108 12.47 6.24 -3.12
N ILE A 109 11.42 5.46 -3.41
CA ILE A 109 10.40 5.80 -4.41
C ILE A 109 9.56 6.97 -3.91
N ILE A 110 9.07 6.93 -2.68
CA ILE A 110 8.27 8.01 -2.10
C ILE A 110 9.01 9.35 -2.16
N GLN A 111 10.27 9.38 -1.76
CA GLN A 111 11.08 10.60 -1.77
C GLN A 111 11.28 11.18 -3.17
N LYS A 112 11.30 10.34 -4.22
CA LYS A 112 11.56 10.76 -5.61
C LYS A 112 10.29 11.02 -6.42
N LYS A 113 9.23 10.25 -6.16
CA LYS A 113 8.02 10.19 -7.00
C LYS A 113 6.77 10.71 -6.31
N GLN A 114 6.78 10.80 -4.98
CA GLN A 114 5.67 11.32 -4.17
C GLN A 114 4.31 10.71 -4.57
N PRO A 115 4.14 9.37 -4.40
CA PRO A 115 2.86 8.73 -4.65
C PRO A 115 1.80 9.27 -3.69
N ASP A 116 0.55 9.23 -4.12
CA ASP A 116 -0.59 9.74 -3.37
C ASP A 116 -1.08 8.76 -2.31
N ILE A 117 -0.91 7.45 -2.55
CA ILE A 117 -1.34 6.36 -1.68
C ILE A 117 -0.27 5.27 -1.71
N SER A 118 -0.07 4.55 -0.60
CA SER A 118 0.76 3.34 -0.56
C SER A 118 -0.05 2.13 -0.07
N THR A 119 0.20 0.96 -0.65
CA THR A 119 -0.22 -0.33 -0.09
C THR A 119 0.99 -1.02 0.52
N VAL A 120 0.79 -1.73 1.62
CA VAL A 120 1.85 -2.47 2.34
C VAL A 120 1.35 -3.86 2.67
#